data_AF-A0A2V8M6T8-F1
#
_entry.id   AF-A0A2V8M6T8-F1
#
_cell.length_a   1.000
_cell.length_b   1.000
_cell.length_c   1.000
_cell.angle_alpha   90.00
_cell.angle_beta   90.00
_cell.angle_gamma   90.00
#
_symmetry.space_group_name_H-M   'P 1'
#
loop_
_entity.id
_entity.type
_entity.pdbx_description
1 polymer ?
#
loop_
_entity_poly.entity_id
_entity_poly.type
_entity_poly.pdbx_seq_one_letter_code
_entity_poly.pdbx_strand_id
1 'polypeptide(L)' 'MRIPKGKKIFSQGDRADAIYFVQTGRVKITVVSSAGKEAVLAMLGPHDFFGEGS' A
#
# COMPACT_ATOMS: atom_id res chain seq x y z
N MET A 1 10.25 -9.37 -2.87
CA MET A 1 9.42 -9.29 -4.10
C MET A 1 9.70 -7.96 -4.80
N ARG A 2 9.86 -7.92 -6.13
CA ARG A 2 9.97 -6.66 -6.88
C ARG A 2 8.63 -6.37 -7.55
N ILE A 3 8.07 -5.19 -7.32
CA ILE A 3 6.78 -4.77 -7.87
C ILE A 3 7.01 -3.62 -8.86
N PRO A 4 6.52 -3.72 -10.11
CA PRO A 4 6.57 -2.61 -11.06
C PRO A 4 5.80 -1.39 -10.58
N LYS A 5 6.25 -0.19 -10.99
CA LYS A 5 5.55 1.07 -10.70
C LYS A 5 4.08 0.97 -11.16
N GLY A 6 3.17 1.39 -10.28
CA GLY A 6 1.73 1.42 -10.57
C GLY A 6 0.99 0.10 -10.38
N LYS A 7 1.69 -0.99 -10.01
CA LYS A 7 1.02 -2.23 -9.61
C LYS A 7 0.51 -2.14 -8.18
N LYS A 8 -0.72 -2.59 -7.99
CA LYS A 8 -1.35 -2.71 -6.67
C LYS A 8 -0.70 -3.87 -5.91
N ILE A 9 -0.42 -3.66 -4.63
CA ILE A 9 0.17 -4.66 -3.73
C ILE A 9 -0.93 -5.35 -2.91
N PHE A 10 -1.87 -4.58 -2.37
CA PHE A 10 -3.03 -5.05 -1.61
C PHE A 10 -4.23 -4.10 -1.81
N SER A 11 -5.43 -4.55 -1.45
CA SER A 11 -6.64 -3.75 -1.34
C SER A 11 -7.20 -3.79 0.07
N GLN A 12 -7.89 -2.73 0.50
CA GLN A 12 -8.66 -2.75 1.73
C GLN A 12 -9.71 -3.88 1.68
N GLY A 13 -9.80 -4.68 2.75
CA GLY A 13 -10.69 -5.83 2.83
C GLY A 13 -10.06 -7.15 2.35
N ASP A 14 -8.89 -7.11 1.71
CA ASP A 14 -8.12 -8.33 1.46
C ASP A 14 -7.68 -8.94 2.79
N ARG A 15 -7.53 -10.27 2.84
CA ARG A 15 -7.01 -10.96 4.02
C ARG A 15 -5.60 -10.44 4.32
N ALA A 16 -5.39 -9.91 5.53
CA ALA A 16 -4.06 -9.54 6.01
C ALA A 16 -3.27 -10.82 6.38
N ASP A 17 -2.48 -11.32 5.44
CA ASP A 17 -1.66 -12.53 5.59
C ASP A 17 -0.14 -12.25 5.65
N ALA A 18 0.27 -11.01 5.39
CA ALA A 18 1.67 -10.60 5.42
C ALA A 18 1.84 -9.12 5.79
N ILE A 19 2.97 -8.81 6.45
CA ILE A 19 3.49 -7.45 6.62
C ILE A 19 4.66 -7.27 5.66
N TYR A 20 4.72 -6.13 5.00
CA TYR A 20 5.73 -5.79 4.01
C TYR A 20 6.71 -4.76 4.58
N PHE A 21 7.98 -4.92 4.21
CA PHE A 21 9.05 -3.96 4.49
C PHE A 21 9.59 -3.39 3.18
N VAL A 22 9.63 -2.07 3.07
CA VAL A 22 10.14 -1.40 1.87
C VAL A 22 11.67 -1.38 1.92
N GLN A 23 12.30 -2.25 1.13
CA GLN A 23 13.77 -2.24 1.00
C GLN A 23 14.25 -1.08 0.10
N THR A 24 13.54 -0.84 -1.00
CA THR A 24 13.89 0.17 -2.01
C THR A 24 12.64 0.65 -2.74
N GLY A 25 12.63 1.90 -3.20
CA GLY A 25 11.51 2.48 -3.95
C GLY A 25 10.50 3.21 -3.05
N ARG A 26 9.26 3.35 -3.52
CA ARG A 26 8.19 4.04 -2.79
C ARG A 26 6.85 3.35 -2.98
N VAL A 27 6.02 3.37 -1.95
CA VAL A 27 4.63 2.89 -1.95
C VAL A 27 3.69 4.04 -1.64
N LYS A 28 2.62 4.19 -2.41
CA LYS A 28 1.57 5.18 -2.16
C LYS A 28 0.36 4.45 -1.56
N ILE A 29 -0.07 4.86 -0.37
CA ILE A 29 -1.28 4.34 0.27
C ILE A 29 -2.43 5.28 -0.05
N THR A 30 -3.52 4.72 -0.56
CA THR A 30 -4.68 5.48 -1.03
C THR A 30 -5.97 4.85 -0.56
N VAL A 31 -6.98 5.68 -0.32
CA VAL A 31 -8.36 5.24 -0.15
C VAL A 31 -9.22 5.77 -1.27
N VAL A 32 -10.25 5.02 -1.62
CA VAL A 32 -11.25 5.41 -2.62
C VAL A 32 -12.59 5.53 -1.91
N SER A 33 -13.24 6.69 -2.02
CA SER A 33 -14.57 6.90 -1.43
C SER A 33 -15.64 6.14 -2.23
N SER A 34 -16.84 6.00 -1.66
CA SER A 34 -18.00 5.42 -2.36
C SER A 34 -18.37 6.16 -3.65
N ALA A 35 -18.02 7.45 -3.76
CA ALA A 35 -18.19 8.26 -4.97
C ALA A 35 -17.01 8.13 -5.96
N GLY A 36 -16.06 7.21 -5.73
CA GLY A 36 -14.92 6.94 -6.61
C GLY A 36 -13.76 7.92 -6.49
N LYS A 37 -13.75 8.83 -5.50
CA LYS A 37 -12.65 9.79 -5.33
C LYS A 37 -11.48 9.14 -4.59
N GLU A 38 -10.28 9.23 -5.17
CA GLU A 38 -9.03 8.76 -4.56
C GLU A 38 -8.41 9.87 -3.69
N ALA A 39 -7.97 9.50 -2.49
CA ALA A 39 -7.16 10.35 -1.62
C ALA A 39 -5.88 9.62 -1.19
N VAL A 40 -4.77 10.35 -1.12
CA VAL A 40 -3.49 9.83 -0.63
C VAL A 40 -3.45 9.95 0.89
N LEU A 41 -3.23 8.83 1.57
CA LEU A 41 -3.06 8.81 3.03
C LEU A 41 -1.59 8.91 3.43
N ALA A 42 -0.71 8.20 2.71
CA ALA A 42 0.70 8.14 3.02
C ALA A 42 1.55 7.86 1.78
N MET A 43 2.81 8.30 1.86
CA MET A 43 3.88 7.96 0.93
C MET A 43 5.00 7.29 1.73
N LEU A 44 5.14 5.98 1.56
CA LEU A 44 6.14 5.17 2.27
C LEU A 44 7.40 5.01 1.42
N GLY A 45 8.55 5.00 2.07
CA GLY A 45 9.87 4.87 1.47
C GLY A 45 10.68 3.75 2.11
N PRO A 46 11.98 3.65 1.78
CA PRO A 46 12.86 2.65 2.37
C PRO A 46 12.83 2.69 3.89
N HIS A 47 12.83 1.50 4.50
CA HIS A 47 12.76 1.27 5.94
C HIS A 47 11.37 1.41 6.60
N ASP A 48 10.33 1.72 5.82
CA ASP A 48 8.94 1.69 6.31
C ASP A 48 8.32 0.29 6.22
N PHE A 49 7.39 0.01 7.14
CA PHE A 49 6.54 -1.18 7.12
C PHE A 49 5.10 -0.82 6.71
N PHE A 50 4.37 -1.78 6.12
CA PHE A 50 2.94 -1.64 5.83
C PHE A 50 2.26 -3.01 5.68
N GLY A 51 0.93 -3.01 5.65
CA GLY A 51 0.11 -4.23 5.47
C GLY A 51 -0.26 -4.91 6.79
N GLU A 52 -0.06 -4.23 7.92
CA GLU A 52 -0.62 -4.60 9.21
C GLU A 52 -2.15 -4.69 9.12
N GLY A 53 -2.71 -5.83 9.53
CA GLY A 53 -4.14 -6.06 9.47
C GLY A 53 -4.91 -5.11 10.40
N SER A 54 -5.85 -4.36 9.83
CA SER A 54 -6.96 -3.73 10.57
C SER A 54 -8.28 -4.02 9.85
#